data_AF-A0A3C1LYA4-F1
#
_entry.id   AF-A0A3C1LYA4-F1
#
_cell.length_a   1.000
_cell.length_b   1.000
_cell.length_c   1.000
_cell.angle_alpha   90.00
_cell.angle_beta   90.00
_cell.angle_gamma   90.00
#
_symmetry.space_group_name_H-M   'P 1'
#
loop_
_entity.id
_entity.type
_entity.pdbx_description
1 polymer ?
#
loop_
_entity_poly.entity_id
_entity_poly.type
_entity_poly.pdbx_seq_one_letter_code
_entity_poly.pdbx_strand_id
1 'polypeptide(L)'
;MLSAMGLGGGGILLLYLTAVQGVAQLKAQGINLLFFIPIGGAALIMHTKNKLICWKIAAPAILCGIAGSCLGVLVSSKIGSQQLSKLFAVFLMFISAKELIASFKHKN
;
A
#
# COMPACT_ATOMS: atom_id res chain seq x y z
N MET A 1 -6.82 10.93 0.65
CA MET A 1 -7.16 9.56 0.14
C MET A 1 -6.11 8.51 0.48
N LEU A 2 -4.87 8.95 0.72
CA LEU A 2 -3.71 8.11 0.98
C LEU A 2 -3.87 7.09 2.13
N SER A 3 -4.55 7.47 3.22
CA SER A 3 -4.76 6.58 4.36
C SER A 3 -5.68 5.40 4.04
N ALA A 4 -6.65 5.57 3.14
CA ALA A 4 -7.59 4.52 2.74
C ALA A 4 -6.97 3.50 1.77
N MET A 5 -5.89 3.87 1.06
CA MET A 5 -5.13 2.99 0.17
C MET A 5 -4.08 2.13 0.91
N GLY A 6 -4.10 2.13 2.24
CA GLY A 6 -3.13 1.40 3.08
C GLY A 6 -1.81 2.13 3.31
N LEU A 7 -1.65 3.36 2.80
CA LEU A 7 -0.46 4.20 2.98
C LEU A 7 -0.49 5.10 4.22
N GLY A 8 -1.53 5.01 5.07
CA GLY A 8 -1.61 5.72 6.35
C GLY A 8 -0.59 5.20 7.37
N GLY A 9 -1.04 4.36 8.31
CA GLY A 9 -0.14 3.74 9.31
C GLY A 9 0.96 2.86 8.70
N GLY A 10 0.63 2.12 7.63
CA GLY A 10 1.59 1.26 6.94
C GLY A 10 2.67 2.02 6.16
N GLY A 11 2.35 3.21 5.65
CA GLY A 11 3.34 4.08 5.00
C GLY A 11 4.37 4.61 6.00
N ILE A 12 3.93 4.99 7.20
CA ILE A 12 4.79 5.44 8.29
C ILE A 12 5.71 4.29 8.76
N LEU A 13 5.15 3.09 8.96
CA LEU A 13 5.94 1.91 9.31
C LEU A 13 7.00 1.58 8.25
N LEU A 14 6.63 1.70 6.97
CA LEU A 14 7.54 1.45 5.87
C LEU A 14 8.65 2.51 5.78
N LEU A 15 8.34 3.78 6.00
CA LEU A 15 9.34 4.84 6.11
C LEU A 15 10.29 4.58 7.28
N TYR A 16 9.76 4.15 8.43
CA TYR A 16 10.59 3.78 9.58
C TYR A 16 11.55 2.63 9.26
N LEU A 17 11.03 1.54 8.69
CA LEU A 17 11.84 0.36 8.33
C LEU A 17 12.93 0.68 7.30
N THR A 18 12.65 1.55 6.34
CA THR A 18 13.57 1.82 5.22
C THR A 18 14.52 2.98 5.52
N ALA A 19 14.02 4.09 6.08
CA ALA A 19 14.82 5.27 6.36
C ALA A 19 15.56 5.21 7.70
N VAL A 20 14.99 4.54 8.73
CA VAL A 20 15.62 4.46 10.07
C VAL A 20 16.38 3.15 10.24
N GLN A 21 15.80 2.02 9.84
CA GLN A 21 16.42 0.69 10.01
C GLN A 21 17.22 0.21 8.78
N GLY A 22 17.16 0.92 7.65
CA GLY A 22 17.90 0.54 6.43
C GLY A 22 17.44 -0.78 5.81
N VAL A 23 16.24 -1.27 6.14
CA VAL A 23 15.72 -2.54 5.63
C VAL A 23 15.47 -2.41 4.13
N ALA A 24 15.86 -3.44 3.37
CA ALA A 24 15.62 -3.51 1.93
C ALA A 24 14.13 -3.30 1.59
N GLN A 25 13.86 -2.52 0.55
CA GLN A 25 12.52 -2.06 0.19
C GLN A 25 11.50 -3.21 0.03
N LEU A 26 11.91 -4.29 -0.62
CA LEU A 26 11.08 -5.48 -0.84
C LEU A 26 10.68 -6.14 0.49
N LYS A 27 11.62 -6.23 1.44
CA LYS A 27 11.40 -6.80 2.77
C LYS A 27 10.51 -5.88 3.61
N ALA A 28 10.72 -4.57 3.56
CA ALA A 28 9.89 -3.60 4.27
C ALA A 28 8.43 -3.62 3.77
N GLN A 29 8.20 -3.74 2.46
CA GLN A 29 6.84 -3.93 1.91
C GLN A 29 6.21 -5.24 2.38
N GLY A 30 6.97 -6.33 2.42
CA GLY A 30 6.49 -7.62 2.92
C GLY A 30 6.07 -7.54 4.40
N ILE A 31 6.87 -6.89 5.25
CA ILE A 31 6.53 -6.65 6.66
C ILE A 31 5.25 -5.83 6.76
N ASN A 32 5.13 -4.74 6.00
CA ASN A 32 3.91 -3.92 5.99
C ASN A 32 2.67 -4.75 5.60
N LEU A 33 2.78 -5.62 4.58
CA LEU A 33 1.68 -6.50 4.18
C LEU A 33 1.28 -7.48 5.29
N LEU A 34 2.26 -8.04 6.02
CA LEU A 34 2.01 -8.96 7.13
C LEU A 34 1.17 -8.29 8.24
N PHE A 35 1.42 -7.01 8.50
CA PHE A 35 0.61 -6.20 9.42
C PHE A 35 -0.80 -5.93 8.89
N PHE A 36 -0.98 -5.84 7.58
CA PHE A 36 -2.29 -5.69 6.97
C PHE A 36 -3.15 -6.95 7.01
N ILE A 37 -2.58 -8.16 7.08
CA ILE A 37 -3.36 -9.41 7.13
C ILE A 37 -4.35 -9.46 8.30
N PRO A 38 -3.96 -9.24 9.58
CA PRO A 38 -4.90 -9.29 10.70
C PRO A 38 -5.92 -8.16 10.65
N ILE A 39 -5.52 -6.96 10.21
CA ILE A 39 -6.41 -5.79 10.08
C ILE A 39 -7.44 -6.02 8.98
N GLY A 40 -6.99 -6.50 7.82
CA GLY A 40 -7.84 -6.86 6.69
C GLY A 40 -8.77 -8.01 7.03
N GLY A 41 -8.31 -9.01 7.78
CA GLY A 41 -9.12 -10.11 8.30
C GLY A 41 -10.24 -9.61 9.22
N ALA A 42 -9.91 -8.76 10.19
CA ALA A 42 -10.89 -8.14 11.07
C ALA A 42 -11.90 -7.28 10.29
N ALA A 43 -11.43 -6.47 9.35
CA ALA A 43 -12.27 -5.64 8.48
C ALA A 43 -13.21 -6.50 7.63
N LEU A 44 -12.71 -7.59 7.04
CA LEU A 44 -13.49 -8.53 6.24
C LEU A 44 -14.56 -9.21 7.09
N ILE A 45 -14.24 -9.68 8.29
CA ILE A 45 -15.20 -10.30 9.21
C ILE A 45 -16.31 -9.31 9.56
N MET A 46 -15.95 -8.08 9.91
CA MET A 46 -16.91 -7.03 10.26
C MET A 46 -17.80 -6.63 9.07
N HIS A 47 -17.22 -6.46 7.87
CA HIS A 47 -17.98 -6.13 6.66
C HIS A 47 -18.87 -7.28 6.18
N THR A 48 -18.41 -8.53 6.33
CA THR A 48 -19.19 -9.73 5.98
C THR A 48 -20.41 -9.83 6.90
N LYS A 49 -20.24 -9.59 8.20
CA LYS A 49 -21.35 -9.57 9.17
C LYS A 49 -22.40 -8.50 8.87
N ASN A 50 -21.99 -7.34 8.35
CA ASN A 50 -22.91 -6.25 7.99
C ASN A 50 -23.54 -6.38 6.59
N LYS A 51 -23.30 -7.47 5.83
CA LYS A 51 -23.82 -7.69 4.46
C LYS A 51 -23.51 -6.58 3.44
N LEU A 52 -22.51 -5.74 3.70
CA LEU A 52 -22.11 -4.64 2.81
C LEU A 52 -21.19 -5.08 1.65
N ILE A 53 -20.91 -6.39 1.54
CA ILE A 53 -20.00 -6.91 0.51
C ILE A 53 -20.81 -7.27 -0.75
N CYS A 54 -20.69 -6.43 -1.78
CA CYS A 54 -21.09 -6.79 -3.13
C CYS A 54 -20.09 -7.80 -3.74
N TRP A 55 -20.33 -9.09 -3.50
CA TRP A 55 -19.48 -10.18 -4.00
C TRP A 55 -19.29 -10.18 -5.53
N LYS A 56 -20.25 -9.64 -6.29
CA LYS A 56 -20.14 -9.44 -7.75
C LYS A 56 -18.99 -8.51 -8.16
N ILE A 57 -18.63 -7.55 -7.31
CA ILE A 57 -17.55 -6.58 -7.55
C ILE A 57 -16.29 -7.01 -6.80
N ALA A 58 -16.46 -7.56 -5.60
CA ALA A 58 -15.34 -8.03 -4.79
C ALA A 58 -14.57 -9.18 -5.46
N ALA A 59 -15.27 -10.16 -6.07
CA ALA A 59 -14.62 -11.29 -6.72
C ALA A 59 -13.65 -10.89 -7.86
N PRO A 60 -14.05 -10.10 -8.87
CA PRO A 60 -13.11 -9.65 -9.90
C PRO A 60 -12.01 -8.75 -9.33
N ALA A 61 -12.31 -7.90 -8.33
CA ALA A 61 -11.30 -7.06 -7.69
C ALA A 61 -10.23 -7.88 -6.96
N ILE A 62 -10.62 -8.96 -6.25
CA ILE A 62 -9.70 -9.89 -5.60
C ILE A 62 -8.85 -10.59 -6.65
N LEU A 63 -9.45 -11.06 -7.74
CA LEU A 63 -8.73 -11.77 -8.81
C LEU A 63 -7.68 -10.86 -9.48
N CYS A 64 -8.08 -9.64 -9.85
CA CYS A 64 -7.17 -8.62 -10.39
C CYS A 64 -6.09 -8.22 -9.37
N GLY A 65 -6.44 -8.12 -8.08
CA GLY A 65 -5.50 -7.82 -7.01
C GLY A 65 -4.43 -8.91 -6.84
N ILE A 66 -4.83 -10.19 -6.87
CA ILE A 66 -3.92 -11.33 -6.81
C ILE A 66 -3.01 -11.34 -8.04
N ALA A 67 -3.57 -11.20 -9.24
CA ALA A 67 -2.80 -11.19 -10.48
C ALA A 67 -1.80 -10.02 -10.51
N GLY A 68 -2.25 -8.82 -10.15
CA GLY A 68 -1.41 -7.62 -10.08
C GLY A 68 -0.31 -7.73 -9.04
N SER A 69 -0.61 -8.29 -7.85
CA SER A 69 0.39 -8.51 -6.80
C SER A 69 1.46 -9.52 -7.22
N CYS A 70 1.05 -10.60 -7.90
CA CYS A 70 1.97 -11.62 -8.39
C CYS A 70 2.92 -11.05 -9.45
N LEU A 71 2.38 -10.30 -10.42
CA LEU A 71 3.19 -9.58 -11.41
C LEU A 71 4.10 -8.54 -10.76
N GLY A 72 3.60 -7.80 -9.77
CA GLY A 72 4.36 -6.79 -9.04
C GLY A 72 5.56 -7.37 -8.31
N VAL A 73 5.39 -8.52 -7.64
CA VAL A 73 6.49 -9.24 -6.97
C VAL A 73 7.53 -9.75 -7.97
N LEU A 74 7.10 -10.31 -9.11
CA LEU A 74 8.00 -10.79 -10.15
C LEU A 74 8.86 -9.65 -10.73
N VAL A 75 8.24 -8.51 -11.03
CA VAL A 75 8.95 -7.32 -11.53
C VAL A 75 9.87 -6.74 -10.45
N SER A 76 9.38 -6.62 -9.21
CA SER A 76 10.15 -6.06 -8.10
C SER A 76 11.31 -6.94 -7.66
N SER A 77 11.22 -8.26 -7.86
CA SER A 77 12.33 -9.18 -7.54
C SER A 77 13.48 -9.08 -8.55
N LYS A 78 13.20 -8.63 -9.78
CA LYS A 78 14.23 -8.35 -10.80
C LYS A 78 14.88 -6.98 -10.62
N ILE A 79 14.16 -6.02 -10.04
CA ILE A 79 14.64 -4.66 -9.78
C ILE A 79 15.32 -4.64 -8.40
N GLY A 80 16.65 -4.57 -8.35
CA GLY A 80 17.40 -4.59 -7.10
C GLY A 80 16.93 -3.53 -6.06
N SER A 81 17.15 -3.81 -4.77
CA SER A 81 16.70 -2.99 -3.63
C SER A 81 16.95 -1.47 -3.80
N GLN A 82 18.11 -1.09 -4.33
CA GLN A 82 18.51 0.31 -4.55
C GLN A 82 17.59 1.03 -5.55
N GLN A 83 17.23 0.35 -6.64
CA GLN A 83 16.36 0.89 -7.69
C GLN A 83 14.91 0.96 -7.21
N LEU A 84 14.46 -0.08 -6.49
CA LEU A 84 13.11 -0.12 -5.92
C LEU A 84 12.89 0.99 -4.88
N SER A 85 13.90 1.27 -4.05
CA SER A 85 13.88 2.37 -3.08
C SER A 85 13.80 3.73 -3.78
N LYS A 86 14.61 3.97 -4.82
CA LYS A 86 14.53 5.22 -5.62
C LYS A 86 13.14 5.41 -6.25
N LEU A 87 12.59 4.36 -6.86
CA LEU A 87 11.29 4.43 -7.51
C LEU A 87 10.19 4.75 -6.49
N PHE A 88 10.26 4.13 -5.31
CA PHE A 88 9.33 4.39 -4.23
C PHE A 88 9.47 5.80 -3.65
N ALA A 89 10.69 6.31 -3.50
CA ALA A 89 10.93 7.68 -3.03
C ALA A 89 10.36 8.73 -4.01
N VAL A 90 10.54 8.52 -5.32
CA VAL A 90 9.95 9.39 -6.36
C VAL A 90 8.42 9.32 -6.31
N PHE A 91 7.86 8.11 -6.16
CA PHE A 91 6.41 7.93 -6.02
C PHE A 91 5.86 8.67 -4.79
N LEU A 92 6.50 8.53 -3.63
CA LEU A 92 6.12 9.26 -2.42
C LEU A 92 6.21 10.77 -2.61
N MET A 93 7.27 11.28 -3.25
CA MET A 93 7.43 12.71 -3.50
C MET A 93 6.31 13.24 -4.41
N PHE A 94 5.94 12.49 -5.45
CA PHE A 94 4.85 12.86 -6.35
C PHE A 94 3.50 12.90 -5.62
N ILE A 95 3.18 11.86 -4.86
CA ILE A 95 1.94 11.78 -4.08
C ILE A 95 1.90 12.88 -3.01
N SER A 96 3.00 13.10 -2.30
CA SER A 96 3.10 14.13 -1.26
C SER A 96 2.89 15.52 -1.86
N ALA A 97 3.50 15.82 -3.01
CA ALA A 97 3.30 17.09 -3.71
C ALA A 97 1.84 17.25 -4.17
N LYS A 98 1.23 16.19 -4.73
CA LYS A 98 -0.19 16.20 -5.14
C LYS A 98 -1.12 16.45 -3.95
N GLU A 99 -0.94 15.74 -2.84
CA GLU A 99 -1.79 15.87 -1.64
C GLU A 99 -1.60 17.26 -0.99
N LEU A 100 -0.36 17.79 -0.97
CA LEU A 100 -0.07 19.14 -0.46
C LEU A 100 -0.80 20.21 -1.29
N ILE A 101 -0.66 20.18 -2.63
CA ILE A 101 -1.32 21.12 -3.52
C ILE A 101 -2.86 21.01 -3.40
N ALA A 102 -3.40 19.79 -3.32
CA ALA A 102 -4.83 19.57 -3.14
C ALA A 102 -5.32 20.10 -1.78
N SER A 103 -4.53 19.93 -0.73
CA SER A 103 -4.84 20.45 0.61
C SER A 103 -4.86 21.98 0.64
N PHE A 104 -3.92 22.64 -0.05
CA PHE A 104 -3.93 24.10 -0.20
C PHE A 104 -5.14 24.61 -0.99
N LYS A 105 -5.64 23.85 -1.98
CA LYS A 105 -6.80 24.24 -2.79
C LYS A 105 -8.13 24.16 -2.02
N HIS A 106 -8.22 23.37 -0.96
CA HIS A 106 -9.45 23.26 -0.14
C HIS A 106 -9.62 24.45 0.84
N LYS A 107 -8.60 25.31 1.00
CA LYS A 107 -8.66 26.45 1.93
C LYS A 107 -9.11 27.78 1.28
N ASN A 108 -9.41 27.80 -0.03
CA ASN A 108 -9.95 28.95 -0.75
C ASN A 108 -11.38 28.70 -1.20
#